data_AF-A0A9D0VH75-F1
#
_entry.id   AF-A0A9D0VH75-F1
#
_cell.length_a   1.000
_cell.length_b   1.000
_cell.length_c   1.000
_cell.angle_alpha   90.00
_cell.angle_beta   90.00
_cell.angle_gamma   90.00
#
_symmetry.space_group_name_H-M   'P 1'
#
loop_
_entity.id
_entity.type
_entity.pdbx_description
1 polymer ?
#
loop_
_entity_poly.entity_id
_entity_poly.type
_entity_poly.pdbx_seq_one_letter_code
_entity_poly.pdbx_strand_id
1 'polypeptide(L)'
;MAFKMRCPKCESFDYSVERDNRTFGAVAQAFELVYHCRCGKQMFGEQLVKEYERQKKAYESTSSASDVALDPGPPLEELEEVAELRGRLESRRRLVEDRQREAAEQQIRQREEEDRRWRARVQESSREVVTTPPPIDGAGVADQECAWPGCTKPRRSNSKYCTRACSNKNARARHKARQKKSKKSKSAAA
;
A
#
# COMPACT_ATOMS: atom_id res chain seq x y z
N MET A 1 -7.77 -13.59 33.96
CA MET A 1 -7.59 -13.73 32.50
C MET A 1 -8.59 -12.84 31.77
N ALA A 2 -8.20 -12.21 30.65
CA ALA A 2 -9.14 -11.43 29.84
C ALA A 2 -10.14 -12.35 29.13
N PHE A 3 -11.42 -12.01 29.16
CA PHE A 3 -12.48 -12.77 28.48
C PHE A 3 -12.24 -12.77 26.96
N LYS A 4 -12.30 -13.96 26.35
CA LYS A 4 -12.27 -14.15 24.89
C LYS A 4 -13.55 -14.85 24.47
N MET A 5 -14.24 -14.30 23.47
CA MET A 5 -15.45 -14.90 22.92
C MET A 5 -15.12 -16.22 22.21
N ARG A 6 -16.02 -17.19 22.28
CA ARG A 6 -15.98 -18.44 21.50
C ARG A 6 -16.98 -18.38 20.37
N CYS A 7 -16.68 -19.01 19.24
CA CYS A 7 -17.65 -19.10 18.16
C CYS A 7 -18.89 -19.91 18.60
N PRO A 8 -20.13 -19.43 18.45
CA PRO A 8 -21.32 -20.18 18.86
C PRO A 8 -21.65 -21.39 17.96
N LYS A 9 -20.85 -21.65 16.90
CA LYS A 9 -21.04 -22.80 15.99
C LYS A 9 -20.02 -23.92 16.22
N CYS A 10 -18.75 -23.57 16.41
CA CYS A 10 -17.66 -24.54 16.53
C CYS A 10 -16.81 -24.36 17.79
N GLU A 11 -17.20 -23.43 18.67
CA GLU A 11 -16.55 -23.13 19.95
C GLU A 11 -15.07 -22.73 19.88
N SER A 12 -14.53 -22.55 18.68
CA SER A 12 -13.14 -22.14 18.47
C SER A 12 -12.90 -20.69 18.88
N PHE A 13 -11.67 -20.40 19.29
CA PHE A 13 -11.17 -19.04 19.54
C PHE A 13 -10.56 -18.37 18.30
N ASP A 14 -10.45 -19.09 17.19
CA ASP A 14 -9.94 -18.58 15.92
C ASP A 14 -11.00 -17.72 15.21
N TYR A 15 -11.02 -16.44 15.53
CA TYR A 15 -11.86 -15.45 14.86
C TYR A 15 -11.11 -14.14 14.59
N SER A 16 -11.52 -13.43 13.55
CA SER A 16 -11.14 -12.04 13.31
C SER A 16 -12.36 -11.13 13.49
N VAL A 17 -12.13 -9.94 14.04
CA VAL A 17 -13.12 -8.88 14.13
C VAL A 17 -12.62 -7.71 13.29
N GLU A 18 -13.33 -7.42 12.22
CA GLU A 18 -12.99 -6.36 11.26
C GLU A 18 -14.07 -5.29 11.26
N ARG A 19 -13.71 -4.07 10.87
CA ARG A 19 -14.71 -3.03 10.60
C ARG A 19 -15.30 -3.24 9.21
N ASP A 20 -16.62 -3.25 9.12
CA ASP A 20 -17.36 -3.27 7.88
C ASP A 20 -17.20 -1.93 7.17
N ASN A 21 -16.30 -1.89 6.18
CA ASN A 21 -16.11 -0.72 5.35
C ASN A 21 -17.26 -0.53 4.33
N ARG A 22 -18.36 -1.29 4.37
CA ARG A 22 -19.47 -1.07 3.43
C ARG A 22 -20.38 0.08 3.84
N THR A 23 -20.42 0.44 5.12
CA THR A 23 -21.26 1.51 5.66
C THR A 23 -20.48 2.82 5.79
N PHE A 24 -20.07 3.41 4.66
CA PHE A 24 -19.22 4.62 4.60
C PHE A 24 -19.88 5.95 5.04
N GLY A 25 -20.97 5.95 5.82
CA GLY A 25 -21.79 7.17 6.01
C GLY A 25 -22.35 7.46 7.40
N ALA A 26 -22.29 6.54 8.36
CA ALA A 26 -22.89 6.76 9.68
C ALA A 26 -21.84 6.64 10.78
N VAL A 27 -21.82 7.63 11.68
CA VAL A 27 -20.86 7.79 12.76
C VAL A 27 -20.76 6.54 13.65
N ALA A 28 -19.66 5.81 13.57
CA ALA A 28 -18.99 5.03 14.63
C ALA A 28 -19.89 4.20 15.58
N GLN A 29 -20.92 3.52 15.06
CA GLN A 29 -21.78 2.66 15.86
C GLN A 29 -21.38 1.18 15.74
N ALA A 30 -21.75 0.39 16.75
CA ALA A 30 -21.45 -1.06 16.86
C ALA A 30 -21.84 -1.88 15.61
N PHE A 31 -22.70 -1.34 14.74
CA PHE A 31 -23.10 -1.92 13.45
C PHE A 31 -21.93 -2.13 12.47
N GLU A 32 -20.79 -1.46 12.68
CA GLU A 32 -19.61 -1.61 11.85
C GLU A 32 -18.76 -2.85 12.19
N LEU A 33 -19.09 -3.68 13.19
CA LEU A 33 -18.25 -4.84 13.50
C LEU A 33 -18.72 -6.09 12.76
N VAL A 34 -17.79 -6.71 12.01
CA VAL A 34 -17.97 -8.03 11.40
C VAL A 34 -17.07 -9.04 12.10
N TYR A 35 -17.69 -10.07 12.64
CA TYR A 35 -17.00 -11.22 13.20
C TYR A 35 -16.90 -12.32 12.15
N HIS A 36 -15.68 -12.81 11.91
CA HIS A 36 -15.40 -13.93 11.03
C HIS A 36 -14.77 -15.07 11.82
N CYS A 37 -15.46 -16.20 11.88
CA CYS A 37 -14.86 -17.43 12.39
C CYS A 37 -14.38 -18.33 11.25
N ARG A 38 -13.31 -19.08 11.52
CA ARG A 38 -12.75 -20.09 10.61
C ARG A 38 -13.75 -21.15 10.12
N CYS A 39 -14.82 -21.42 10.88
CA CYS A 39 -15.91 -22.33 10.45
C CYS A 39 -16.89 -21.73 9.43
N GLY A 40 -16.62 -20.50 8.96
CA GLY A 40 -17.45 -19.75 8.03
C GLY A 40 -18.63 -19.01 8.66
N LYS A 41 -18.79 -19.04 9.99
CA LYS A 41 -19.85 -18.25 10.65
C LYS A 41 -19.48 -16.78 10.69
N GLN A 42 -20.39 -15.94 10.22
CA GLN A 42 -20.30 -14.49 10.26
C GLN A 42 -21.39 -13.91 11.16
N MET A 43 -21.04 -12.91 11.96
CA MET A 43 -22.01 -12.18 12.81
C MET A 43 -21.77 -10.69 12.62
N PHE A 44 -22.86 -9.92 12.63
CA PHE A 44 -22.84 -8.49 12.32
C PHE A 44 -23.43 -7.68 13.47
N GLY A 45 -22.78 -6.56 13.80
CA GLY A 45 -23.33 -5.52 14.63
C GLY A 45 -23.92 -6.00 15.96
N GLU A 46 -25.23 -5.78 16.15
CA GLU A 46 -25.94 -6.13 17.39
C GLU A 46 -25.89 -7.62 17.74
N GLN A 47 -25.86 -8.51 16.74
CA GLN A 47 -25.80 -9.95 17.00
C GLN A 47 -24.49 -10.32 17.69
N LEU A 48 -23.40 -9.67 17.29
CA LEU A 48 -22.09 -9.86 17.89
C LEU A 48 -22.07 -9.37 19.34
N VAL A 49 -22.64 -8.20 19.61
CA VAL A 49 -22.69 -7.61 20.96
C VAL A 49 -23.53 -8.48 21.90
N LYS A 50 -24.72 -8.93 21.47
CA LYS A 50 -25.59 -9.82 22.27
C LYS A 50 -24.89 -11.13 22.62
N GLU A 51 -24.17 -11.72 21.67
CA GLU A 51 -23.44 -12.97 21.91
C GLU A 51 -22.23 -12.75 22.83
N TYR A 52 -21.52 -11.64 22.67
CA TYR A 52 -20.43 -11.24 23.56
C TYR A 52 -20.90 -11.13 25.00
N GLU A 53 -21.98 -10.37 25.26
CA GLU A 53 -22.52 -10.16 26.60
C GLU A 53 -23.02 -11.46 27.23
N ARG A 54 -23.70 -12.31 26.44
CA ARG A 54 -24.15 -13.64 26.89
C ARG A 54 -22.99 -14.49 27.40
N GLN A 55 -21.94 -14.61 26.59
CA GLN A 55 -20.77 -15.42 26.95
C GLN A 55 -19.93 -14.79 28.05
N LYS A 56 -19.82 -13.46 28.08
CA LYS A 56 -19.11 -12.74 29.15
C LYS A 56 -19.80 -12.97 30.49
N LYS A 57 -21.14 -12.88 30.55
CA LYS A 57 -21.92 -13.17 31.76
C LYS A 57 -21.73 -14.62 32.22
N ALA A 58 -21.71 -15.58 31.30
CA ALA A 58 -21.41 -16.97 31.63
C ALA A 58 -20.00 -17.13 32.21
N TYR A 59 -19.00 -16.53 31.57
CA TYR A 59 -17.62 -16.54 32.04
C TYR A 59 -17.47 -15.91 33.43
N GLU A 60 -18.08 -14.75 33.67
CA GLU A 60 -18.08 -14.09 34.98
C GLU A 60 -18.73 -14.96 36.05
N SER A 61 -19.85 -15.61 35.75
CA SER A 61 -20.52 -16.52 36.70
C SER A 61 -19.69 -17.76 37.05
N THR A 62 -18.93 -18.29 36.09
CA THR A 62 -18.02 -19.42 36.33
C THR A 62 -16.76 -18.96 37.06
N SER A 63 -16.21 -17.81 36.68
CA SER A 63 -15.01 -17.22 37.29
C SER A 63 -15.25 -16.78 38.73
N SER A 64 -16.46 -16.34 39.08
CA SER A 64 -16.83 -15.99 40.45
C SER A 64 -17.14 -17.21 41.32
N ALA A 65 -17.49 -18.34 40.71
CA ALA A 65 -17.73 -19.59 41.44
C ALA A 65 -16.43 -20.38 41.71
N SER A 66 -15.39 -20.13 40.92
CA SER A 66 -14.04 -20.61 41.19
C SER A 66 -13.29 -19.59 42.06
N ASP A 67 -13.62 -19.55 43.34
CA ASP A 67 -12.68 -19.11 44.39
C ASP A 67 -11.56 -20.16 44.43
N VAL A 68 -10.61 -20.01 43.50
CA VAL A 68 -9.44 -20.86 43.35
C VAL A 68 -8.55 -20.59 44.55
N ALA A 69 -8.34 -21.63 45.36
CA ALA A 69 -7.29 -21.70 46.36
C ALA A 69 -6.02 -21.06 45.80
N LEU A 70 -5.50 -20.05 46.50
CA LEU A 70 -4.26 -19.36 46.21
C LEU A 70 -3.15 -20.39 45.89
N ASP A 71 -2.87 -20.57 44.60
CA ASP A 71 -1.72 -21.33 44.14
C ASP A 71 -0.49 -20.60 44.69
N PRO A 72 0.36 -21.24 45.54
CA PRO A 72 1.55 -20.59 46.05
C PRO A 72 2.38 -20.14 44.83
N GLY A 73 2.57 -18.83 44.73
CA GLY A 73 3.28 -18.24 43.60
C GLY A 73 4.65 -18.88 43.38
N PRO A 74 5.20 -18.75 42.16
CA PRO A 74 6.51 -19.30 41.83
C PRO A 74 7.56 -18.82 42.86
N PRO A 75 8.53 -19.67 43.22
CA PRO A 75 9.63 -19.29 44.11
C PRO A 75 10.29 -17.98 43.66
N LEU A 76 10.72 -17.14 44.62
CA LEU A 76 11.35 -15.84 44.32
C LEU A 76 12.56 -15.97 43.38
N GLU A 77 13.29 -17.08 43.44
CA GLU A 77 14.44 -17.36 42.56
C GLU A 77 14.03 -17.46 41.08
N GLU A 78 12.89 -18.08 40.77
CA GLU A 78 12.40 -18.17 39.39
C GLU A 78 12.02 -16.78 38.84
N LEU A 79 11.54 -15.87 39.70
CA LEU A 79 11.21 -14.51 39.28
C LEU A 79 12.46 -13.69 38.93
N GLU A 80 13.56 -13.89 39.66
CA GLU A 80 14.85 -13.25 39.36
C GLU A 80 15.44 -13.77 38.04
N GLU A 81 15.41 -15.09 37.81
CA GLU A 81 15.86 -15.69 36.55
C GLU A 81 15.04 -15.19 35.34
N VAL A 82 13.72 -15.11 35.48
CA VAL A 82 12.84 -14.57 34.44
C VAL A 82 13.12 -13.09 34.18
N ALA A 83 13.38 -12.30 35.22
CA ALA A 83 13.74 -10.89 35.09
C ALA A 83 15.08 -10.72 34.35
N GLU A 84 16.09 -11.54 34.68
CA GLU A 84 17.38 -11.51 33.99
C GLU A 84 17.25 -11.90 32.52
N LEU A 85 16.52 -12.98 32.23
CA LEU A 85 16.30 -13.46 30.87
C LEU A 85 15.54 -12.42 30.03
N ARG A 86 14.57 -11.73 30.63
CA ARG A 86 13.90 -10.58 30.01
C ARG A 86 14.88 -9.45 29.73
N GLY A 87 15.75 -9.11 30.68
CA GLY A 87 16.80 -8.10 30.49
C GLY A 87 17.76 -8.42 29.34
N ARG A 88 18.17 -9.69 29.21
CA ARG A 88 19.01 -10.18 28.09
C ARG A 88 18.28 -10.07 26.76
N LEU A 89 17.00 -10.43 26.70
CA LEU A 89 16.19 -10.34 25.48
C LEU A 89 15.98 -8.88 25.04
N GLU A 90 15.70 -7.99 25.98
CA GLU A 90 15.57 -6.56 25.70
C GLU A 90 16.88 -5.96 25.20
N SER A 91 18.02 -6.32 25.81
CA SER A 91 19.35 -5.91 25.35
C SER A 91 19.65 -6.41 23.93
N ARG A 92 19.31 -7.68 23.63
CA ARG A 92 19.44 -8.24 22.29
C ARG A 92 18.55 -7.52 21.28
N ARG A 93 17.33 -7.15 21.68
CA ARG A 93 16.39 -6.40 20.83
C ARG A 93 16.96 -5.04 20.44
N ARG A 94 17.52 -4.29 21.40
CA ARG A 94 18.16 -2.99 21.15
C ARG A 94 19.32 -3.12 20.15
N LEU A 95 20.19 -4.11 20.32
CA LEU A 95 21.30 -4.35 19.37
C LEU A 95 20.82 -4.66 17.95
N VAL A 96 19.70 -5.37 17.80
CA VAL A 96 19.11 -5.63 16.48
C VAL A 96 18.49 -4.37 15.89
N GLU A 97 17.77 -3.59 16.69
CA GLU A 97 17.19 -2.31 16.28
C GLU A 97 18.28 -1.32 15.83
N ASP A 98 19.41 -1.24 16.55
CA ASP A 98 20.55 -0.38 16.20
C ASP A 98 21.21 -0.83 14.88
N ARG A 99 21.45 -2.13 14.70
CA ARG A 99 21.95 -2.67 13.42
C ARG A 99 21.01 -2.39 12.26
N GLN A 100 19.69 -2.48 12.48
CA GLN A 100 18.71 -2.15 11.46
C GLN A 100 18.72 -0.67 11.10
N ARG A 101 18.88 0.22 12.10
CA ARG A 101 19.02 1.66 11.89
C ARG A 101 20.28 1.97 11.07
N GLU A 102 21.42 1.40 11.44
CA GLU A 102 22.67 1.58 10.69
C GLU A 102 22.55 1.07 9.24
N ALA A 103 21.92 -0.08 9.03
CA ALA A 103 21.69 -0.62 7.68
C ALA A 103 20.77 0.29 6.86
N ALA A 104 19.71 0.86 7.46
CA ALA A 104 18.83 1.81 6.80
C ALA A 104 19.56 3.10 6.43
N GLU A 105 20.40 3.64 7.33
CA GLU A 105 21.24 4.80 7.05
C GLU A 105 22.23 4.56 5.92
N GLN A 106 22.85 3.36 5.86
CA GLN A 106 23.73 2.98 4.76
C GLN A 106 22.97 2.93 3.42
N GLN A 107 21.75 2.38 3.40
CA GLN A 107 20.93 2.38 2.18
C GLN A 107 20.57 3.80 1.72
N ILE A 108 20.25 4.71 2.65
CA ILE A 108 19.98 6.11 2.33
C ILE A 108 21.23 6.75 1.70
N ARG A 109 22.41 6.57 2.30
CA ARG A 109 23.68 7.10 1.75
C ARG A 109 23.97 6.57 0.35
N GLN A 110 23.77 5.27 0.12
CA GLN A 110 23.96 4.67 -1.21
C GLN A 110 23.01 5.29 -2.25
N ARG A 111 21.75 5.51 -1.87
CA ARG A 111 20.74 6.14 -2.74
C ARG A 111 21.09 7.59 -3.07
N GLU A 112 21.59 8.36 -2.10
CA GLU A 112 22.04 9.74 -2.30
C GLU A 112 23.29 9.81 -3.18
N GLU A 113 24.24 8.88 -3.05
CA GLU A 113 25.39 8.79 -3.92
C GLU A 113 24.99 8.40 -5.36
N GLU A 114 24.05 7.48 -5.52
CA GLU A 114 23.52 7.11 -6.82
C GLU A 114 22.80 8.29 -7.49
N ASP A 115 21.95 9.01 -6.75
CA ASP A 115 21.29 10.22 -7.24
C ASP A 115 22.31 11.29 -7.63
N ARG A 116 23.35 11.50 -6.82
CA ARG A 116 24.46 12.41 -7.13
C ARG A 116 25.18 12.01 -8.43
N ARG A 117 25.50 10.72 -8.60
CA ARG A 117 26.11 10.19 -9.84
C ARG A 117 25.19 10.35 -11.04
N TRP A 118 23.89 10.11 -10.87
CA TRP A 118 22.91 10.31 -11.94
C TRP A 118 22.83 11.78 -12.37
N ARG A 119 22.75 12.72 -11.41
CA ARG A 119 22.75 14.16 -11.69
C ARG A 119 24.02 14.61 -12.41
N ALA A 120 25.19 14.09 -12.01
CA ALA A 120 26.44 14.39 -12.70
C ALA A 120 26.41 13.94 -14.16
N ARG A 121 25.94 12.71 -14.46
CA ARG A 121 25.77 12.22 -15.84
C ARG A 121 24.78 13.06 -16.65
N VAL A 122 23.67 13.48 -16.04
CA VAL A 122 22.68 14.35 -16.70
C VAL A 122 23.29 15.72 -17.01
N GLN A 123 24.08 16.29 -16.09
CA GLN A 123 24.76 17.56 -16.31
C GLN A 123 25.81 17.45 -17.41
N GLU A 124 26.61 16.39 -17.43
CA GLU A 124 27.62 16.11 -18.44
C GLU A 124 26.99 15.94 -19.83
N SER A 125 25.97 15.08 -19.95
CA SER A 125 25.21 14.93 -21.20
C SER A 125 24.53 16.22 -21.65
N SER A 126 24.03 17.05 -20.73
CA SER A 126 23.45 18.35 -21.08
C SER A 126 24.49 19.33 -21.63
N ARG A 127 25.75 19.23 -21.19
CA ARG A 127 26.85 20.08 -21.66
C ARG A 127 27.29 19.68 -23.07
N GLU A 128 27.28 18.40 -23.40
CA GLU A 128 27.67 17.90 -24.73
C GLU A 128 26.62 18.17 -25.82
N VAL A 129 25.34 18.32 -25.46
CA VAL A 129 24.24 18.51 -26.44
C VAL A 129 24.04 19.98 -26.86
N VAL A 130 24.81 20.94 -26.31
CA VAL A 130 24.85 22.33 -26.82
C VAL A 130 25.82 22.45 -28.01
N THR A 131 25.78 21.50 -28.93
CA THR A 131 26.11 21.80 -30.33
C THR A 131 24.84 22.38 -30.93
N THR A 132 24.81 23.69 -31.07
CA THR A 132 23.78 24.43 -31.79
C THR A 132 23.41 23.62 -33.04
N PRO A 133 22.16 23.11 -33.18
CA PRO A 133 21.79 22.46 -34.41
C PRO A 133 22.12 23.44 -35.55
N PRO A 134 22.81 23.00 -36.62
CA PRO A 134 23.12 23.88 -37.72
C PRO A 134 21.82 24.58 -38.14
N PRO A 135 21.86 25.89 -38.47
CA PRO A 135 20.68 26.59 -38.94
C PRO A 135 20.08 25.75 -40.06
N ILE A 136 18.91 25.17 -39.78
CA ILE A 136 18.15 24.47 -40.80
C ILE A 136 17.64 25.62 -41.65
N ASP A 137 18.28 25.85 -42.79
CA ASP A 137 17.86 26.80 -43.82
C ASP A 137 16.48 26.39 -44.34
N GLY A 138 15.46 26.71 -43.54
CA GLY A 138 14.06 26.40 -43.74
C GLY A 138 13.34 27.54 -44.43
N ALA A 139 13.95 28.12 -45.46
CA ALA A 139 13.25 28.93 -46.43
C ALA A 139 12.56 27.98 -47.42
N GLY A 140 11.24 27.78 -47.29
CA GLY A 140 10.45 27.22 -48.41
C GLY A 140 9.37 26.17 -48.12
N VAL A 141 8.81 26.06 -46.91
CA VAL A 141 7.68 25.12 -46.68
C VAL A 141 6.54 25.73 -45.85
N ALA A 142 6.23 27.01 -46.10
CA ALA A 142 5.11 27.69 -45.42
C ALA A 142 3.73 27.23 -45.93
N ASP A 143 3.65 26.58 -47.09
CA ASP A 143 2.38 26.24 -47.75
C ASP A 143 1.92 24.79 -47.55
N GLN A 144 2.57 24.02 -46.66
CA GLN A 144 2.08 22.67 -46.38
C GLN A 144 0.84 22.68 -45.48
N GLU A 145 -0.15 21.89 -45.86
CA GLU A 145 -1.36 21.67 -45.06
C GLU A 145 -1.04 20.97 -43.72
N CYS A 146 -1.94 21.13 -42.75
CA CYS A 146 -1.87 20.42 -41.48
C CYS A 146 -1.88 18.90 -41.70
N ALA A 147 -0.91 18.18 -41.14
CA ALA A 147 -0.86 16.74 -41.32
C ALA A 147 -1.90 15.93 -40.51
N TRP A 148 -2.89 16.60 -39.89
CA TRP A 148 -4.01 15.90 -39.27
C TRP A 148 -5.03 15.55 -40.38
N PRO A 149 -5.43 14.28 -40.53
CA PRO A 149 -6.37 13.89 -41.58
C PRO A 149 -7.67 14.69 -41.46
N GLY A 150 -8.08 15.32 -42.56
CA GLY A 150 -9.27 16.17 -42.64
C GLY A 150 -9.09 17.61 -42.16
N CYS A 151 -7.84 18.09 -41.95
CA CYS A 151 -7.58 19.49 -41.63
C CYS A 151 -6.82 20.19 -42.77
N THR A 152 -7.48 21.10 -43.47
CA THR A 152 -6.93 21.88 -44.59
C THR A 152 -6.26 23.19 -44.16
N LYS A 153 -6.18 23.45 -42.85
CA LYS A 153 -5.54 24.68 -42.34
C LYS A 153 -4.04 24.63 -42.60
N PRO A 154 -3.40 25.76 -42.96
CA PRO A 154 -1.96 25.80 -43.15
C PRO A 154 -1.24 25.42 -41.85
N ARG A 155 -0.12 24.72 -42.01
CA ARG A 155 0.75 24.29 -40.92
C ARG A 155 1.45 25.49 -40.29
N ARG A 156 1.64 25.48 -38.96
CA ARG A 156 2.42 26.54 -38.27
C ARG A 156 3.92 26.37 -38.51
N SER A 157 4.68 27.46 -38.46
CA SER A 157 6.15 27.42 -38.54
C SER A 157 6.72 26.42 -37.52
N ASN A 158 7.69 25.62 -37.94
CA ASN A 158 8.37 24.62 -37.11
C ASN A 158 7.49 23.53 -36.46
N SER A 159 6.29 23.26 -36.96
CA SER A 159 5.48 22.14 -36.46
C SER A 159 4.69 21.48 -37.56
N LYS A 160 4.46 20.17 -37.48
CA LYS A 160 3.66 19.40 -38.45
C LYS A 160 2.15 19.72 -38.49
N TYR A 161 1.61 20.41 -37.47
CA TYR A 161 0.17 20.71 -37.32
C TYR A 161 -0.11 22.21 -37.27
N CYS A 162 -1.30 22.61 -37.71
CA CYS A 162 -1.77 24.01 -37.65
C CYS A 162 -1.96 24.53 -36.22
N THR A 163 -2.39 23.68 -35.27
CA THR A 163 -2.67 24.08 -33.88
C THR A 163 -2.24 23.03 -32.86
N ARG A 164 -2.10 23.44 -31.59
CA ARG A 164 -1.86 22.53 -30.46
C ARG A 164 -2.98 21.50 -30.28
N ALA A 165 -4.22 21.86 -30.65
CA ALA A 165 -5.35 20.95 -30.66
C ALA A 165 -5.15 19.79 -31.65
N CYS A 166 -4.71 20.05 -32.88
CA CYS A 166 -4.41 18.99 -33.87
C CYS A 166 -3.25 18.10 -33.43
N SER A 167 -2.21 18.68 -32.81
CA SER A 167 -1.11 17.91 -32.22
C SER A 167 -1.60 16.96 -31.11
N ASN A 168 -2.42 17.45 -30.18
CA ASN A 168 -2.99 16.65 -29.10
C ASN A 168 -3.93 15.56 -29.61
N LYS A 169 -4.72 15.84 -30.65
CA LYS A 169 -5.55 14.83 -31.33
C LYS A 169 -4.68 13.69 -31.86
N ASN A 170 -3.55 14.00 -32.49
CA ASN A 170 -2.63 12.96 -32.94
C ASN A 170 -1.97 12.18 -31.80
N ALA A 171 -1.53 12.85 -30.74
CA ALA A 171 -0.98 12.17 -29.56
C ALA A 171 -1.99 11.16 -28.97
N ARG A 172 -3.26 11.57 -28.82
CA ARG A 172 -4.35 10.70 -28.35
C ARG A 172 -4.63 9.55 -29.31
N ALA A 173 -4.64 9.80 -30.62
CA ALA A 173 -4.84 8.76 -31.62
C ALA A 173 -3.74 7.69 -31.57
N ARG A 174 -2.48 8.10 -31.49
CA ARG A 174 -1.33 7.19 -31.34
C ARG A 174 -1.39 6.39 -30.04
N HIS A 175 -1.75 7.03 -28.92
CA HIS A 175 -1.91 6.34 -27.64
C HIS A 175 -3.01 5.28 -27.70
N LYS A 176 -4.19 5.63 -28.24
CA LYS A 176 -5.29 4.65 -28.46
C LYS A 176 -4.86 3.50 -29.36
N ALA A 177 -4.12 3.77 -30.44
CA ALA A 177 -3.61 2.71 -31.32
C ALA A 177 -2.63 1.77 -30.60
N ARG A 178 -1.74 2.29 -29.75
CA ARG A 178 -0.83 1.49 -28.92
C ARG A 178 -1.58 0.63 -27.91
N GLN A 179 -2.59 1.17 -27.23
CA GLN A 179 -3.43 0.41 -26.30
C GLN A 179 -4.23 -0.70 -27.00
N LYS A 180 -4.72 -0.45 -28.22
CA LYS A 180 -5.37 -1.51 -29.02
C LYS A 180 -4.40 -2.62 -29.39
N LYS A 181 -3.16 -2.28 -29.79
CA LYS A 181 -2.12 -3.26 -30.10
C LYS A 181 -1.74 -4.12 -28.89
N SER A 182 -1.57 -3.52 -27.70
CA SER A 182 -1.23 -4.27 -26.49
C SER A 182 -2.36 -5.18 -26.00
N LYS A 183 -3.63 -4.81 -26.20
CA LYS A 183 -4.77 -5.70 -25.93
C LYS A 183 -4.82 -6.86 -26.93
N LYS A 184 -4.63 -6.59 -28.23
CA LYS A 184 -4.62 -7.63 -29.28
C LYS A 184 -3.49 -8.64 -29.09
N SER A 185 -2.30 -8.19 -28.66
CA SER A 185 -1.19 -9.12 -28.37
C SER A 185 -1.45 -9.96 -27.12
N LYS A 186 -2.12 -9.42 -26.10
CA LYS A 186 -2.50 -10.18 -24.90
C LYS A 186 -3.59 -11.22 -25.18
N SER A 187 -4.57 -10.92 -26.04
CA SER A 187 -5.63 -11.86 -26.39
C SER A 187 -5.20 -12.96 -27.36
N ALA A 188 -4.09 -12.78 -28.08
CA ALA A 188 -3.54 -13.79 -28.99
C ALA A 188 -2.54 -14.74 -28.31
N ALA A 189 -2.12 -14.42 -27.08
CA ALA A 189 -1.18 -15.21 -26.28
C ALA A 189 -1.86 -16.01 -25.15
N ALA A 190 -3.19 -15.90 -25.03
CA ALA A 190 -4.04 -16.68 -24.14
C ALA A 190 -4.84 -17.67 -24.99
#